data_AF-A0A2N8T5P9-F1
#
_entry.id   AF-A0A2N8T5P9-F1
#
_cell.length_a   1.000
_cell.length_b   1.000
_cell.length_c   1.000
_cell.angle_alpha   90.00
_cell.angle_beta   90.00
_cell.angle_gamma   90.00
#
_symmetry.space_group_name_H-M   'P 1'
#
loop_
_entity.id
_entity.type
_entity.pdbx_description
1 polymer ?
#
loop_
_entity_poly.entity_id
_entity_poly.type
_entity_poly.pdbx_seq_one_letter_code
_entity_poly.pdbx_strand_id
1 'polypeptide(L)'
;MPEQPQSRQARRRDGVHAAWEGFIVLLVCLNLGLILFDSLFVLQPINDLLLRWLPRLHERYDRYIHVHFQYIDLGFVAVFVLDVLLGWTVALFERRYARWYYYPFAHWYDVLGCIPLAGLRWLRALRIGALLVRLQRLGLIDMRGWAVYGLFSRYYYLLIEELADRVMVRLFGRLQQEIGASDDLSRRLLQDVVRPRKQRLLNDLSRRLQGMLETGYRDNRGALEGYVSQLIHQALADNPEMHALRRLPLGNRLATTLDEALSDIAARLLQGAVDGLRGAQFQALASNLADEFFEAWVYQDENTDLALEELLVDVIEVLKQQVLDRRWSRFVGPTPPPTPPT
;
A
#
# COMPACT_ATOMS: atom_id res chain seq x y z
N MET A 1 58.40 -30.00 7.89
CA MET A 1 57.13 -29.89 8.63
C MET A 1 56.08 -30.71 7.89
N PRO A 2 55.46 -31.72 8.52
CA PRO A 2 54.49 -32.58 7.86
C PRO A 2 53.15 -31.84 7.72
N GLU A 3 52.68 -31.71 6.48
CA GLU A 3 51.34 -31.18 6.20
C GLU A 3 50.29 -32.03 6.90
N GLN A 4 49.45 -31.38 7.72
CA GLN A 4 48.37 -32.03 8.45
C GLN A 4 47.35 -32.66 7.48
N PRO A 5 46.88 -33.90 7.73
CA PRO A 5 45.95 -34.62 6.84
C PRO A 5 44.59 -33.95 6.64
N GLN A 6 44.23 -32.96 7.46
CA GLN A 6 42.95 -32.25 7.40
C GLN A 6 42.82 -31.33 6.16
N SER A 7 43.92 -30.75 5.66
CA SER A 7 43.90 -29.84 4.50
C SER A 7 43.71 -30.56 3.16
N ARG A 8 44.27 -31.78 3.01
CA ARG A 8 44.08 -32.63 1.82
C ARG A 8 42.67 -33.17 1.71
N GLN A 9 42.02 -33.47 2.83
CA GLN A 9 40.68 -34.03 2.86
C GLN A 9 39.61 -32.97 2.56
N ALA A 10 39.82 -31.72 2.98
CA ALA A 10 39.00 -30.58 2.59
C ALA A 10 39.11 -30.30 1.07
N ARG A 11 40.33 -30.15 0.52
CA ARG A 11 40.54 -29.93 -0.92
C ARG A 11 40.00 -31.07 -1.80
N ARG A 12 40.10 -32.33 -1.36
CA ARG A 12 39.52 -33.47 -2.08
C ARG A 12 37.99 -33.47 -2.03
N ARG A 13 37.38 -33.09 -0.90
CA ARG A 13 35.93 -32.94 -0.79
C ARG A 13 35.43 -31.84 -1.73
N ASP A 14 36.10 -30.68 -1.74
CA ASP A 14 35.75 -29.57 -2.62
C ASP A 14 35.84 -29.95 -4.11
N GLY A 15 36.89 -30.70 -4.49
CA GLY A 15 37.04 -31.20 -5.85
C GLY A 15 36.01 -32.27 -6.25
N VAL A 16 35.61 -33.14 -5.32
CA VAL A 16 34.55 -34.15 -5.57
C VAL A 16 33.18 -33.48 -5.68
N HIS A 17 32.88 -32.48 -4.86
CA HIS A 17 31.66 -31.69 -4.98
C HIS A 17 31.60 -30.94 -6.31
N ALA A 18 32.69 -30.28 -6.72
CA ALA A 18 32.75 -29.58 -8.00
C ALA A 18 32.63 -30.54 -9.20
N ALA A 19 33.24 -31.74 -9.12
CA ALA A 19 33.11 -32.76 -10.16
C ALA A 19 31.67 -33.32 -10.24
N TRP A 20 31.01 -33.50 -9.08
CA TRP A 20 29.62 -33.90 -9.01
C TRP A 20 28.68 -32.85 -9.61
N GLU A 21 28.88 -31.57 -9.25
CA GLU A 21 28.13 -30.45 -9.83
C GLU A 21 28.31 -30.38 -11.35
N GLY A 22 29.55 -30.50 -11.84
CA GLY A 22 29.84 -30.55 -13.28
C GLY A 22 29.20 -31.74 -13.99
N PHE A 23 29.15 -32.91 -13.34
CA PHE A 23 28.49 -34.10 -13.88
C PHE A 23 26.97 -33.92 -13.97
N ILE A 24 26.34 -33.37 -12.93
CA ILE A 24 24.90 -33.06 -12.94
C ILE A 24 24.57 -32.02 -14.00
N VAL A 25 25.39 -30.97 -14.14
CA VAL A 25 25.26 -29.98 -15.21
C VAL A 25 25.33 -30.64 -16.59
N LEU A 26 26.30 -31.51 -16.83
CA LEU A 26 26.45 -32.22 -18.09
C LEU A 26 25.22 -33.08 -18.40
N LEU A 27 24.72 -33.80 -17.39
CA LEU A 27 23.49 -34.60 -17.49
C LEU A 27 22.27 -33.71 -17.80
N VAL A 28 22.14 -32.55 -17.17
CA VAL A 28 21.06 -31.59 -17.44
C VAL A 28 21.14 -31.06 -18.87
N CYS A 29 22.32 -30.68 -19.34
CA CYS A 29 22.53 -30.22 -20.72
C CYS A 29 22.21 -31.32 -21.74
N LEU A 30 22.67 -32.55 -21.49
CA LEU A 30 22.41 -33.69 -22.37
C LEU A 30 20.93 -34.06 -22.38
N ASN A 31 20.28 -34.10 -21.22
CA ASN A 31 18.84 -34.36 -21.10
C ASN A 31 18.01 -33.28 -21.79
N LEU A 32 18.33 -32.00 -21.58
CA LEU A 32 17.67 -30.88 -22.24
C LEU A 32 17.85 -30.93 -23.76
N GLY A 33 19.07 -31.24 -24.24
CA GLY A 33 19.35 -31.41 -25.66
C GLY A 33 18.58 -32.58 -26.27
N LEU A 34 18.50 -33.71 -25.56
CA LEU A 34 17.74 -34.88 -25.97
C LEU A 34 16.23 -34.59 -26.04
N ILE A 35 15.69 -33.89 -25.04
CA ILE A 35 14.29 -33.45 -25.01
C ILE A 35 13.98 -32.45 -26.14
N LEU A 36 14.87 -31.48 -26.38
CA LEU A 36 14.71 -30.49 -27.44
C LEU A 36 14.76 -31.15 -28.83
N PHE A 37 15.74 -32.03 -29.04
CA PHE A 37 15.90 -32.77 -30.30
C PHE A 37 14.71 -33.68 -30.57
N ASP A 38 14.23 -34.43 -29.57
CA ASP A 38 13.02 -35.24 -29.69
C ASP A 38 11.78 -34.39 -30.01
N SER A 39 11.67 -33.22 -29.39
CA SER A 39 10.54 -32.31 -29.64
C SER A 39 10.59 -31.72 -31.05
N LEU A 40 11.77 -31.45 -31.60
CA LEU A 40 11.97 -31.04 -32.99
C LEU A 40 11.72 -32.20 -33.97
N PHE A 41 12.11 -33.42 -33.62
CA PHE A 41 11.92 -34.61 -34.46
C PHE A 41 10.44 -34.97 -34.64
N VAL A 42 9.60 -34.68 -33.65
CA VAL A 42 8.15 -34.87 -33.69
C VAL A 42 7.44 -33.87 -34.62
N LEU A 43 8.09 -32.74 -34.96
CA LEU A 43 7.53 -31.77 -35.90
C LEU A 43 7.71 -32.28 -37.34
N GLN A 44 6.61 -32.61 -38.02
CA GLN A 44 6.60 -33.11 -39.40
C GLN A 44 7.51 -32.35 -40.39
N PRO A 45 7.52 -31.01 -40.46
CA PRO A 45 8.38 -30.30 -41.42
C PRO A 45 9.88 -30.51 -41.16
N ILE A 46 10.29 -30.65 -39.90
CA ILE A 46 11.68 -30.91 -39.52
C ILE A 46 12.02 -32.38 -39.77
N ASN A 47 11.08 -33.27 -39.49
CA ASN A 47 11.18 -34.70 -39.74
C ASN A 47 11.44 -34.99 -41.23
N ASP A 48 10.65 -34.38 -42.12
CA ASP A 48 10.77 -34.51 -43.57
C ASP A 48 12.10 -33.96 -44.11
N LEU A 49 12.58 -32.85 -43.54
CA LEU A 49 13.89 -32.30 -43.87
C LEU A 49 15.02 -33.24 -43.44
N LEU A 50 14.94 -33.82 -42.23
CA LEU A 50 15.93 -34.77 -41.73
C LEU A 50 15.98 -36.03 -42.60
N LEU A 51 14.82 -36.51 -43.04
CA LEU A 51 14.68 -37.67 -43.92
C LEU A 51 15.32 -37.42 -45.30
N ARG A 52 15.16 -36.20 -45.84
CA ARG A 52 15.72 -35.81 -47.15
C ARG A 52 17.23 -35.61 -47.12
N TRP A 53 17.76 -35.00 -46.06
CA TRP A 53 19.18 -34.64 -46.01
C TRP A 53 20.05 -35.72 -45.36
N LEU A 54 19.60 -36.35 -44.27
CA LEU A 54 20.37 -37.37 -43.53
C LEU A 54 19.51 -38.60 -43.17
N PRO A 55 19.12 -39.44 -44.15
CA PRO A 55 18.25 -40.60 -43.94
C PRO A 55 18.86 -41.64 -42.96
N ARG A 56 20.19 -41.81 -42.97
CA ARG A 56 20.89 -42.74 -42.05
C ARG A 56 20.85 -42.31 -40.59
N LEU A 57 20.81 -40.99 -40.31
CA LEU A 57 20.66 -40.51 -38.94
C LEU A 57 19.20 -40.59 -38.48
N HIS A 58 18.26 -40.33 -39.39
CA HIS A 58 16.84 -40.47 -39.13
C HIS A 58 16.48 -41.89 -38.68
N GLU A 59 16.85 -42.93 -39.46
CA GLU A 59 16.55 -44.32 -39.10
C GLU A 59 17.23 -44.77 -37.81
N ARG A 60 18.45 -44.28 -37.56
CA ARG A 60 19.22 -44.62 -36.36
C ARG A 60 18.64 -43.95 -35.11
N TYR A 61 18.18 -42.71 -35.22
CA TYR A 61 17.54 -42.00 -34.12
C TYR A 61 16.16 -42.59 -33.79
N ASP A 62 15.34 -42.84 -34.80
CA ASP A 62 14.00 -43.39 -34.64
C ASP A 62 14.04 -44.78 -33.97
N ARG A 63 14.89 -45.67 -34.50
CA ARG A 63 14.97 -47.07 -34.03
C ARG A 63 15.57 -47.23 -32.63
N TYR A 64 16.57 -46.43 -32.27
CA TYR A 64 17.32 -46.63 -31.02
C TYR A 64 16.93 -45.64 -29.92
N ILE A 65 16.68 -44.38 -30.26
CA ILE A 65 16.55 -43.30 -29.27
C ILE A 65 15.08 -42.90 -29.10
N HIS A 66 14.32 -42.74 -30.17
CA HIS A 66 12.92 -42.29 -30.08
C HIS A 66 12.01 -43.33 -29.41
N VAL A 67 12.13 -44.61 -29.82
CA VAL A 67 11.35 -45.72 -29.22
C VAL A 67 11.66 -45.92 -27.73
N HIS A 68 12.92 -45.73 -27.32
CA HIS A 68 13.37 -45.91 -25.93
C HIS A 68 13.45 -44.60 -25.14
N PHE A 69 12.97 -43.49 -25.72
CA PHE A 69 13.12 -42.16 -25.16
C PHE A 69 12.59 -42.08 -23.73
N GLN A 70 11.44 -42.71 -23.48
CA GLN A 70 10.82 -42.75 -22.15
C GLN A 70 11.68 -43.46 -21.10
N TYR A 71 12.37 -44.55 -21.47
CA TYR A 71 13.25 -45.28 -20.56
C TYR A 71 14.55 -44.51 -20.29
N ILE A 72 15.11 -43.90 -21.33
CA ILE A 72 16.31 -43.06 -21.25
C ILE A 72 16.02 -41.84 -20.36
N ASP A 73 14.91 -41.16 -20.59
CA ASP A 73 14.44 -40.02 -19.80
C ASP A 73 14.16 -40.41 -18.34
N LEU A 74 13.53 -41.57 -18.09
CA LEU A 74 13.34 -42.08 -16.73
C LEU A 74 14.68 -42.33 -16.01
N GLY A 75 15.71 -42.75 -16.73
CA GLY A 75 17.08 -42.88 -16.21
C GLY A 75 17.66 -41.55 -15.74
N PHE A 76 17.55 -40.48 -16.55
CA PHE A 76 17.95 -39.13 -16.15
C PHE A 76 17.15 -38.63 -14.94
N VAL A 77 15.84 -38.87 -14.95
CA VAL A 77 14.94 -38.50 -13.85
C VAL A 77 15.34 -39.20 -12.55
N ALA A 78 15.63 -40.50 -12.59
CA ALA A 78 16.07 -41.23 -11.41
C ALA A 78 17.36 -40.66 -10.82
N VAL A 79 18.33 -40.29 -11.66
CA VAL A 79 19.56 -39.64 -11.22
C VAL A 79 19.28 -38.26 -10.61
N PHE A 80 18.41 -37.44 -11.21
CA PHE A 80 18.05 -36.13 -10.66
C PHE A 80 17.25 -36.22 -9.36
N VAL A 81 16.32 -37.17 -9.23
CA VAL A 81 15.61 -37.45 -7.98
C VAL A 81 16.62 -37.79 -6.89
N LEU A 82 17.56 -38.68 -7.19
CA LEU A 82 18.60 -39.08 -6.25
C LEU A 82 19.47 -37.89 -5.84
N ASP A 83 19.90 -37.06 -6.79
CA ASP A 83 20.66 -35.84 -6.53
C ASP A 83 19.91 -34.86 -5.62
N VAL A 84 18.61 -34.64 -5.86
CA VAL A 84 17.76 -33.79 -5.02
C VAL A 84 17.58 -34.38 -3.62
N LEU A 85 17.40 -35.70 -3.50
CA LEU A 85 17.31 -36.39 -2.21
C LEU A 85 18.63 -36.33 -1.44
N LEU A 86 19.78 -36.48 -2.12
CA LEU A 86 21.10 -36.33 -1.51
C LEU A 86 21.32 -34.89 -1.03
N GLY A 87 21.01 -33.88 -1.84
CA GLY A 87 21.09 -32.48 -1.42
C GLY A 87 20.16 -32.18 -0.23
N TRP A 88 18.95 -32.75 -0.24
CA TRP A 88 17.98 -32.59 0.84
C TRP A 88 18.44 -33.23 2.15
N THR A 89 18.98 -34.46 2.08
CA THR A 89 19.53 -35.16 3.25
C THR A 89 20.72 -34.41 3.83
N VAL A 90 21.67 -33.95 3.00
CA VAL A 90 22.81 -33.13 3.44
C VAL A 90 22.34 -31.84 4.11
N ALA A 91 21.37 -31.13 3.52
CA ALA A 91 20.82 -29.90 4.09
C ALA A 91 20.08 -30.13 5.42
N LEU A 92 19.46 -31.31 5.60
CA LEU A 92 18.84 -31.72 6.85
C LEU A 92 19.88 -31.95 7.96
N PHE A 93 21.02 -32.57 7.63
CA PHE A 93 22.13 -32.78 8.56
C PHE A 93 22.85 -31.47 8.92
N GLU A 94 23.02 -30.55 7.97
CA GLU A 94 23.67 -29.25 8.19
C GLU A 94 22.76 -28.19 8.84
N ARG A 95 21.48 -28.51 9.10
CA ARG A 95 20.47 -27.58 9.67
C ARG A 95 20.42 -26.20 9.01
N ARG A 96 20.64 -26.14 7.69
CA ARG A 96 20.65 -24.87 6.93
C ARG A 96 19.29 -24.17 6.87
N TYR A 97 18.20 -24.86 7.21
CA TYR A 97 16.84 -24.31 7.25
C TYR A 97 16.15 -24.63 8.58
N ALA A 98 15.40 -23.65 9.11
CA ALA A 98 14.67 -23.78 10.37
C ALA A 98 13.61 -24.91 10.37
N ARG A 99 13.19 -25.40 9.19
CA ARG A 99 12.22 -26.49 9.04
C ARG A 99 12.52 -27.32 7.79
N TRP A 100 12.50 -28.64 7.93
CA TRP A 100 12.81 -29.63 6.89
C TRP A 100 11.94 -29.52 5.62
N TYR A 101 10.68 -29.08 5.78
CA TYR A 101 9.71 -28.94 4.68
C TYR A 101 9.97 -27.72 3.78
N TYR A 102 10.89 -26.81 4.15
CA TYR A 102 11.20 -25.63 3.32
C TYR A 102 12.08 -25.98 2.12
N TYR A 103 12.89 -27.04 2.20
CA TYR A 103 13.86 -27.38 1.16
C TYR A 103 13.21 -27.73 -0.19
N PRO A 104 12.14 -28.55 -0.26
CA PRO A 104 11.42 -28.80 -1.52
C PRO A 104 10.75 -27.55 -2.10
N PHE A 105 10.33 -26.59 -1.29
CA PHE A 105 9.76 -25.33 -1.79
C PHE A 105 10.82 -24.36 -2.29
N ALA A 106 11.97 -24.29 -1.64
CA ALA A 106 13.10 -23.50 -2.14
C ALA A 106 13.64 -24.06 -3.47
N HIS A 107 13.53 -25.37 -3.67
CA HIS A 107 13.96 -26.12 -4.85
C HIS A 107 12.78 -26.65 -5.66
N TRP A 108 11.65 -25.92 -5.66
CA TRP A 108 10.40 -26.37 -6.30
C TRP A 108 10.60 -26.73 -7.78
N TYR A 109 11.49 -26.02 -8.47
CA TYR A 109 11.81 -26.26 -9.87
C TYR A 109 12.64 -27.55 -10.06
N ASP A 110 13.54 -27.91 -9.12
CA ASP A 110 14.26 -29.20 -9.15
C ASP A 110 13.28 -30.35 -8.90
N VAL A 111 12.35 -30.17 -7.96
CA VAL A 111 11.29 -31.13 -7.68
C VAL A 111 10.38 -31.31 -8.89
N LEU A 112 9.95 -30.22 -9.54
CA LEU A 112 9.13 -30.29 -10.76
C LEU A 112 9.87 -30.93 -11.95
N GLY A 113 11.17 -30.67 -12.09
CA GLY A 113 12.00 -31.29 -13.12
C GLY A 113 12.10 -32.81 -12.97
N CYS A 114 12.01 -33.30 -11.72
CA CYS A 114 12.12 -34.70 -11.35
C CYS A 114 10.84 -35.54 -11.51
N ILE A 115 9.69 -34.94 -11.85
CA ILE A 115 8.44 -35.72 -11.97
C ILE A 115 8.43 -36.42 -13.34
N PRO A 116 8.38 -37.78 -13.43
CA PRO A 116 8.30 -38.49 -14.70
C PRO A 116 6.92 -38.34 -15.33
N LEU A 117 6.77 -37.35 -16.22
CA LEU A 117 5.50 -37.02 -16.85
C LEU A 117 5.37 -37.78 -18.19
N ALA A 118 5.37 -39.10 -18.10
CA ALA A 118 5.43 -40.00 -19.25
C ALA A 118 4.19 -39.95 -20.17
N GLY A 119 3.04 -39.47 -19.68
CA GLY A 119 1.77 -39.52 -20.41
C GLY A 119 1.33 -38.24 -21.14
N LEU A 120 1.96 -37.09 -20.88
CA LEU A 120 1.44 -35.79 -21.33
C LEU A 120 2.50 -35.00 -22.11
N ARG A 121 2.34 -34.92 -23.43
CA ARG A 121 3.28 -34.25 -24.35
C ARG A 121 3.53 -32.78 -24.01
N TRP A 122 2.52 -32.06 -23.53
CA TRP A 122 2.64 -30.65 -23.15
C TRP A 122 3.45 -30.45 -21.85
N LEU A 123 3.47 -31.44 -20.95
CA LEU A 123 4.27 -31.39 -19.72
C LEU A 123 5.77 -31.50 -19.97
N ARG A 124 6.18 -31.94 -21.17
CA ARG A 124 7.57 -31.83 -21.62
C ARG A 124 8.04 -30.38 -21.67
N ALA A 125 7.17 -29.44 -22.04
CA ALA A 125 7.49 -28.01 -22.04
C ALA A 125 7.69 -27.47 -20.62
N LEU A 126 6.91 -27.95 -19.64
CA LEU A 126 7.13 -27.64 -18.23
C LEU A 126 8.52 -28.10 -17.78
N ARG A 127 8.92 -29.32 -18.15
CA ARG A 127 10.25 -29.85 -17.84
C ARG A 127 11.36 -29.05 -18.51
N ILE A 128 11.20 -28.70 -19.79
CA ILE A 128 12.14 -27.80 -20.49
C ILE A 128 12.31 -26.51 -19.69
N GLY A 129 11.21 -25.89 -19.24
CA GLY A 129 11.23 -24.70 -18.39
C GLY A 129 11.93 -24.91 -17.05
N ALA A 130 11.63 -26.01 -16.34
CA ALA A 130 12.25 -26.35 -15.06
C ALA A 130 13.77 -26.57 -15.17
N LEU A 131 14.21 -27.31 -16.21
CA LEU A 131 15.63 -27.53 -16.49
C LEU A 131 16.32 -26.25 -16.98
N LEU A 132 15.62 -25.40 -17.74
CA LEU A 132 16.10 -24.05 -18.07
C LEU A 132 16.37 -23.26 -16.79
N VAL A 133 15.40 -23.13 -15.90
CA VAL A 133 15.55 -22.39 -14.65
C VAL A 133 16.70 -22.94 -13.80
N ARG A 134 16.86 -24.27 -13.78
CA ARG A 134 18.02 -24.93 -13.14
C ARG A 134 19.34 -24.50 -13.79
N LEU A 135 19.41 -24.48 -15.11
CA LEU A 135 20.59 -24.07 -15.88
C LEU A 135 20.92 -22.58 -15.71
N GLN A 136 19.91 -21.74 -15.53
CA GLN A 136 20.08 -20.32 -15.19
C GLN A 136 20.66 -20.13 -13.78
N ARG A 137 20.18 -20.89 -12.78
CA ARG A 137 20.74 -20.87 -11.42
C ARG A 137 22.21 -21.28 -11.38
N LEU A 138 22.59 -22.24 -12.23
CA LEU A 138 23.96 -22.71 -12.39
C LEU A 138 24.86 -21.69 -13.15
N GLY A 139 24.30 -20.55 -13.58
CA GLY A 139 25.05 -19.46 -14.22
C GLY A 139 25.43 -19.71 -15.68
N LEU A 140 24.89 -20.77 -16.30
CA LEU A 140 25.26 -21.17 -17.66
C LEU A 140 24.44 -20.47 -18.75
N ILE A 141 23.22 -20.03 -18.43
CA ILE A 141 22.33 -19.30 -19.35
C ILE A 141 21.63 -18.17 -18.61
N ASP A 142 21.66 -16.95 -19.13
CA ASP A 142 20.82 -15.86 -18.61
C ASP A 142 19.53 -15.69 -19.42
N MET A 143 18.40 -16.06 -18.82
CA MET A 143 17.06 -15.97 -19.43
C MET A 143 16.43 -14.58 -19.26
N ARG A 144 17.00 -13.72 -18.39
CA ARG A 144 16.43 -12.39 -18.13
C ARG A 144 16.51 -11.47 -19.35
N GLY A 145 17.48 -11.69 -20.23
CA GLY A 145 17.64 -10.94 -21.48
C GLY A 145 16.73 -11.40 -22.62
N TRP A 146 15.99 -12.50 -22.48
CA TRP A 146 15.18 -13.05 -23.57
C TRP A 146 13.85 -12.30 -23.73
N ALA A 147 13.46 -12.01 -24.97
CA ALA A 147 12.22 -11.29 -25.28
C ALA A 147 10.96 -11.95 -24.68
N VAL A 148 10.94 -13.29 -24.62
CA VAL A 148 9.83 -14.08 -24.05
C VAL A 148 9.71 -13.86 -22.54
N TYR A 149 10.83 -13.77 -21.81
CA TYR A 149 10.83 -13.50 -20.37
C TYR A 149 10.34 -12.08 -20.07
N GLY A 150 10.80 -11.09 -20.84
CA GLY A 150 10.34 -9.70 -20.73
C GLY A 150 8.83 -9.57 -20.98
N LEU A 151 8.31 -10.29 -21.98
CA LEU A 151 6.88 -10.34 -22.27
C LEU A 151 6.09 -10.94 -21.11
N PHE A 152 6.46 -12.14 -20.65
CA PHE A 152 5.78 -12.82 -19.53
C PHE A 152 5.81 -11.98 -18.25
N SER A 153 6.96 -11.42 -17.90
CA SER A 153 7.11 -10.53 -16.74
C SER A 153 6.15 -9.35 -16.84
N ARG A 154 6.06 -8.69 -18.00
CA ARG A 154 5.13 -7.57 -18.22
C ARG A 154 3.67 -7.96 -17.98
N TYR A 155 3.22 -9.10 -18.51
CA TYR A 155 1.86 -9.60 -18.28
C TYR A 155 1.63 -10.01 -16.83
N TYR A 156 2.61 -10.67 -16.20
CA TYR A 156 2.52 -11.09 -14.80
C TYR A 156 2.35 -9.89 -13.85
N TYR A 157 3.15 -8.83 -14.03
CA TYR A 157 3.00 -7.60 -13.25
C TYR A 157 1.65 -6.93 -13.47
N LEU A 158 1.17 -6.86 -14.73
CA LEU A 158 -0.15 -6.31 -15.04
C LEU A 158 -1.28 -7.11 -14.37
N LEU A 159 -1.19 -8.44 -14.40
CA LEU A 159 -2.18 -9.33 -13.76
C LEU A 159 -2.19 -9.18 -12.24
N ILE A 160 -1.03 -9.14 -11.60
CA ILE A 160 -0.94 -8.94 -10.15
C ILE A 160 -1.49 -7.58 -9.75
N GLU A 161 -1.19 -6.54 -10.53
CA GLU A 161 -1.68 -5.21 -10.26
C GLU A 161 -3.21 -5.14 -10.36
N GLU A 162 -3.80 -5.69 -11.42
CA GLU A 162 -5.26 -5.80 -11.58
C GLU A 162 -5.91 -6.62 -10.45
N LEU A 163 -5.26 -7.71 -10.03
CA LEU A 163 -5.72 -8.52 -8.90
C LEU A 163 -5.63 -7.73 -7.59
N ALA A 164 -4.54 -6.99 -7.36
CA ALA A 164 -4.33 -6.18 -6.16
C ALA A 164 -5.37 -5.06 -6.08
N ASP A 165 -5.62 -4.32 -7.15
CA ASP A 165 -6.64 -3.27 -7.21
C ASP A 165 -8.04 -3.85 -6.90
N ARG A 166 -8.39 -4.99 -7.50
CA ARG A 166 -9.68 -5.65 -7.25
C ARG A 166 -9.80 -6.20 -5.83
N VAL A 167 -8.73 -6.72 -5.26
CA VAL A 167 -8.70 -7.13 -3.86
C VAL A 167 -8.88 -5.91 -2.96
N MET A 168 -8.22 -4.79 -3.27
CA MET A 168 -8.30 -3.58 -2.46
C MET A 168 -9.71 -3.00 -2.42
N VAL A 169 -10.39 -2.89 -3.57
CA VAL A 169 -11.80 -2.46 -3.63
C VAL A 169 -12.71 -3.39 -2.81
N ARG A 170 -12.48 -4.70 -2.85
CA ARG A 170 -13.24 -5.67 -2.05
C ARG A 170 -12.95 -5.56 -0.56
N LEU A 171 -11.69 -5.30 -0.18
CA LEU A 171 -11.31 -5.07 1.21
C LEU A 171 -11.94 -3.78 1.74
N PHE A 172 -11.90 -2.70 0.99
CA PHE A 172 -12.57 -1.44 1.33
C PHE A 172 -14.09 -1.61 1.49
N GLY A 173 -14.74 -2.33 0.58
CA GLY A 173 -16.16 -2.63 0.72
C GLY A 173 -16.49 -3.46 1.97
N ARG A 174 -15.62 -4.41 2.34
CA ARG A 174 -15.77 -5.16 3.61
C ARG A 174 -15.57 -4.27 4.82
N LEU A 175 -14.60 -3.34 4.79
CA LEU A 175 -14.40 -2.38 5.88
C LEU A 175 -15.61 -1.46 6.03
N GLN A 176 -16.20 -0.96 4.93
CA GLN A 176 -17.44 -0.17 4.97
C GLN A 176 -18.60 -0.96 5.60
N GLN A 177 -18.75 -2.25 5.25
CA GLN A 177 -19.77 -3.11 5.83
C GLN A 177 -19.55 -3.38 7.32
N GLU A 178 -18.31 -3.60 7.73
CA GLU A 178 -17.96 -3.82 9.13
C GLU A 178 -18.17 -2.54 9.96
N ILE A 179 -17.83 -1.37 9.41
CA ILE A 179 -18.06 -0.07 10.05
C ILE A 179 -19.56 0.17 10.23
N GLY A 180 -20.37 0.00 9.18
CA GLY A 180 -21.83 0.20 9.29
C GLY A 180 -22.57 -0.89 10.07
N ALA A 181 -21.90 -1.97 10.49
CA ALA A 181 -22.48 -3.06 11.27
C ALA A 181 -21.93 -3.14 12.71
N SER A 182 -20.82 -2.46 13.01
CA SER A 182 -20.13 -2.58 14.30
C SER A 182 -19.71 -1.23 14.87
N ASP A 183 -20.36 -0.89 15.99
CA ASP A 183 -20.12 0.29 16.81
C ASP A 183 -18.76 0.24 17.57
N ASP A 184 -18.02 -0.88 17.48
CA ASP A 184 -16.73 -1.07 18.17
C ASP A 184 -15.58 -0.30 17.48
N LEU A 185 -15.65 -0.12 16.16
CA LEU A 185 -14.56 0.49 15.40
C LEU A 185 -14.53 2.02 15.54
N SER A 186 -15.71 2.66 15.54
CA SER A 186 -15.89 4.08 15.84
C SER A 186 -15.40 4.41 17.25
N ARG A 187 -15.81 3.63 18.26
CA ARG A 187 -15.38 3.78 19.66
C ARG A 187 -13.88 3.59 19.84
N ARG A 188 -13.27 2.59 19.20
CA ARG A 188 -11.80 2.40 19.24
C ARG A 188 -11.06 3.57 18.60
N LEU A 189 -11.53 4.10 17.47
CA LEU A 189 -10.89 5.26 16.84
C LEU A 189 -11.00 6.53 17.71
N LEU A 190 -12.15 6.75 18.34
CA LEU A 190 -12.33 7.82 19.31
C LEU A 190 -11.33 7.72 20.47
N GLN A 191 -11.17 6.51 21.03
CA GLN A 191 -10.28 6.27 22.18
C GLN A 191 -8.79 6.26 21.80
N ASP A 192 -8.41 5.62 20.70
CA ASP A 192 -7.02 5.36 20.36
C ASP A 192 -6.39 6.45 19.47
N VAL A 193 -7.20 7.22 18.75
CA VAL A 193 -6.71 8.20 17.77
C VAL A 193 -7.12 9.64 18.10
N VAL A 194 -8.40 9.87 18.40
CA VAL A 194 -8.91 11.24 18.63
C VAL A 194 -8.54 11.74 20.03
N ARG A 195 -8.84 10.98 21.08
CA ARG A 195 -8.49 11.32 22.47
C ARG A 195 -7.02 11.71 22.70
N PRO A 196 -6.02 10.91 22.27
CA PRO A 196 -4.62 11.28 22.51
C PRO A 196 -4.18 12.54 21.74
N ARG A 197 -4.97 13.00 20.75
CA ARG A 197 -4.71 14.21 19.97
C ARG A 197 -5.60 15.38 20.37
N LYS A 198 -6.54 15.21 21.31
CA LYS A 198 -7.50 16.23 21.78
C LYS A 198 -6.84 17.57 22.06
N GLN A 199 -5.79 17.59 22.88
CA GLN A 199 -5.10 18.82 23.27
C GLN A 199 -4.51 19.59 22.07
N ARG A 200 -4.02 18.89 21.03
CA ARG A 200 -3.52 19.56 19.82
C ARG A 200 -4.66 20.18 19.02
N LEU A 201 -5.77 19.44 18.86
CA LEU A 201 -6.95 19.92 18.15
C LEU A 201 -7.58 21.14 18.84
N LEU A 202 -7.70 21.11 20.18
CA LEU A 202 -8.22 22.23 20.96
C LEU A 202 -7.32 23.47 20.84
N ASN A 203 -5.99 23.30 20.91
CA ASN A 203 -5.05 24.39 20.75
C ASN A 203 -5.10 25.02 19.34
N ASP A 204 -5.24 24.20 18.30
CA ASP A 204 -5.38 24.69 16.93
C ASP A 204 -6.71 25.39 16.69
N LEU A 205 -7.80 24.86 17.25
CA LEU A 205 -9.13 25.46 17.17
C LEU A 205 -9.16 26.82 17.87
N SER A 206 -8.59 26.91 19.08
CA SER A 206 -8.49 28.16 19.84
C SER A 206 -7.70 29.23 19.07
N ARG A 207 -6.56 28.86 18.46
CA ARG A 207 -5.77 29.78 17.63
C ARG A 207 -6.54 30.27 16.40
N ARG A 208 -7.30 29.38 15.73
CA ARG A 208 -8.13 29.75 14.58
C ARG A 208 -9.29 30.66 14.99
N LEU A 209 -9.98 30.36 16.08
CA LEU A 209 -11.06 31.19 16.63
C LEU A 209 -10.56 32.59 16.97
N GLN A 210 -9.39 32.69 17.61
CA GLN A 210 -8.77 33.98 17.92
C GLN A 210 -8.50 34.78 16.64
N GLY A 211 -7.96 34.15 15.60
CA GLY A 211 -7.74 34.80 14.30
C GLY A 211 -9.03 35.24 13.59
N MET A 212 -10.08 34.41 13.66
CA MET A 212 -11.40 34.76 13.10
C MET A 212 -12.07 35.91 13.86
N LEU A 213 -11.98 35.93 15.19
CA LEU A 213 -12.51 37.01 16.03
C LEU A 213 -11.75 38.32 15.79
N GLU A 214 -10.41 38.27 15.65
CA GLU A 214 -9.62 39.45 15.31
C GLU A 214 -10.01 40.02 13.94
N THR A 215 -10.17 39.15 12.95
CA THR A 215 -10.50 39.56 11.58
C THR A 215 -11.93 40.09 11.51
N GLY A 216 -12.89 39.36 12.08
CA GLY A 216 -14.29 39.78 12.13
C GLY A 216 -14.52 41.08 12.90
N TYR A 217 -13.79 41.29 14.00
CA TYR A 217 -13.85 42.57 14.72
C TYR A 217 -13.18 43.70 13.94
N ARG A 218 -12.01 43.47 13.34
CA ARG A 218 -11.31 44.50 12.56
C ARG A 218 -12.13 44.94 11.35
N ASP A 219 -12.78 44.00 10.67
CA ASP A 219 -13.57 44.26 9.46
C ASP A 219 -14.91 44.95 9.79
N ASN A 220 -15.54 44.61 10.92
CA ASN A 220 -16.85 45.15 11.32
C ASN A 220 -16.78 46.17 12.48
N ARG A 221 -15.60 46.71 12.80
CA ARG A 221 -15.39 47.60 13.95
C ARG A 221 -16.39 48.76 14.00
N GLY A 222 -16.54 49.48 12.88
CA GLY A 222 -17.44 50.63 12.79
C GLY A 222 -18.91 50.25 12.95
N ALA A 223 -19.32 49.06 12.48
CA ALA A 223 -20.68 48.57 12.64
C ALA A 223 -20.99 48.17 14.09
N LEU A 224 -20.02 47.55 14.78
CA LEU A 224 -20.15 47.15 16.18
C LEU A 224 -20.17 48.36 17.12
N GLU A 225 -19.26 49.33 16.92
CA GLU A 225 -19.25 50.59 17.68
C GLU A 225 -20.57 51.36 17.47
N GLY A 226 -21.06 51.43 16.23
CA GLY A 226 -22.35 52.03 15.90
C GLY A 226 -23.53 51.31 16.57
N TYR A 227 -23.55 49.98 16.55
CA TYR A 227 -24.60 49.18 17.20
C TYR A 227 -24.62 49.39 18.72
N VAL A 228 -23.46 49.37 19.38
CA VAL A 228 -23.34 49.59 20.83
C VAL A 228 -23.76 51.01 21.21
N SER A 229 -23.32 52.02 20.45
CA SER A 229 -23.71 53.41 20.68
C SER A 229 -25.23 53.59 20.53
N GLN A 230 -25.85 52.94 19.55
CA GLN A 230 -27.30 52.98 19.38
C GLN A 230 -28.05 52.28 20.52
N LEU A 231 -27.54 51.15 21.01
CA LEU A 231 -28.12 50.44 22.16
C LEU A 231 -28.08 51.28 23.43
N ILE A 232 -26.97 51.98 23.67
CA ILE A 232 -26.77 52.88 24.81
C ILE A 232 -27.68 54.09 24.71
N HIS A 233 -27.75 54.70 23.52
CA HIS A 233 -28.63 55.84 23.26
C HIS A 233 -30.10 55.47 23.51
N GLN A 234 -30.51 54.27 23.08
CA GLN A 234 -31.86 53.76 23.29
C GLN A 234 -32.14 53.46 24.77
N ALA A 235 -31.19 52.82 25.47
CA ALA A 235 -31.29 52.54 26.90
C ALA A 235 -31.31 53.82 27.77
N LEU A 236 -30.58 54.87 27.38
CA LEU A 236 -30.60 56.17 28.04
C LEU A 236 -31.84 56.98 27.68
N ALA A 237 -32.35 56.85 26.46
CA ALA A 237 -33.59 57.50 26.02
C ALA A 237 -34.81 56.95 26.77
N ASP A 238 -34.83 55.65 27.09
CA ASP A 238 -35.92 55.02 27.84
C ASP A 238 -35.75 55.12 29.38
N ASN A 239 -34.66 55.75 29.87
CA ASN A 239 -34.40 55.85 31.31
C ASN A 239 -35.12 57.05 31.96
N PRO A 240 -35.99 56.84 32.97
CA PRO A 240 -36.75 57.91 33.63
C PRO A 240 -35.86 58.94 34.33
N GLU A 241 -34.68 58.56 34.83
CA GLU A 241 -33.73 59.49 35.45
C GLU A 241 -33.08 60.41 34.41
N MET A 242 -32.85 59.92 33.19
CA MET A 242 -32.31 60.73 32.10
C MET A 242 -33.34 61.77 31.63
N HIS A 243 -34.62 61.41 31.64
CA HIS A 243 -35.72 62.35 31.41
C HIS A 243 -35.88 63.38 32.53
N ALA A 244 -35.60 63.02 33.78
CA ALA A 244 -35.58 63.98 34.89
C ALA A 244 -34.40 64.94 34.76
N LEU A 245 -33.23 64.44 34.38
CA LEU A 245 -32.01 65.22 34.18
C LEU A 245 -32.16 66.25 33.05
N ARG A 246 -32.78 65.87 31.92
CA ARG A 246 -33.05 66.78 30.79
C ARG A 246 -34.00 67.95 31.13
N ARG A 247 -34.80 67.83 32.19
CA ARG A 247 -35.77 68.88 32.62
C ARG A 247 -35.14 70.00 33.45
N LEU A 248 -33.90 69.85 33.91
CA LEU A 248 -33.18 70.88 34.67
C LEU A 248 -32.60 71.97 33.76
N PRO A 249 -32.40 73.22 34.25
CA PRO A 249 -31.65 74.23 33.51
C PRO A 249 -30.23 73.72 33.26
N LEU A 250 -29.76 73.74 32.00
CA LEU A 250 -28.53 73.09 31.50
C LEU A 250 -28.55 71.54 31.47
N GLY A 251 -29.64 70.90 31.89
CA GLY A 251 -29.79 69.45 31.96
C GLY A 251 -29.63 68.73 30.63
N ASN A 252 -30.02 69.38 29.52
CA ASN A 252 -29.85 68.82 28.18
C ASN A 252 -28.37 68.69 27.78
N ARG A 253 -27.49 69.61 28.25
CA ARG A 253 -26.03 69.53 28.00
C ARG A 253 -25.36 68.47 28.88
N LEU A 254 -25.82 68.32 30.12
CA LEU A 254 -25.35 67.27 31.02
C LEU A 254 -25.77 65.87 30.53
N ALA A 255 -26.99 65.77 29.98
CA ALA A 255 -27.51 64.54 29.40
C ALA A 255 -26.70 64.09 28.17
N THR A 256 -26.42 64.99 27.22
CA THR A 256 -25.60 64.63 26.04
C THR A 256 -24.16 64.31 26.39
N THR A 257 -23.55 65.03 27.33
CA THR A 257 -22.17 64.72 27.77
C THR A 257 -22.07 63.37 28.49
N LEU A 258 -23.10 62.98 29.27
CA LEU A 258 -23.19 61.63 29.86
C LEU A 258 -23.40 60.54 28.80
N ASP A 259 -24.22 60.79 27.78
CA ASP A 259 -24.46 59.86 26.67
C ASP A 259 -23.17 59.60 25.86
N GLU A 260 -22.44 60.68 25.53
CA GLU A 260 -21.13 60.59 24.88
C GLU A 260 -20.08 59.89 25.77
N ALA A 261 -20.04 60.19 27.07
CA ALA A 261 -19.11 59.55 27.99
C ALA A 261 -19.40 58.05 28.17
N LEU A 262 -20.68 57.66 28.27
CA LEU A 262 -21.08 56.25 28.40
C LEU A 262 -20.84 55.49 27.10
N SER A 263 -21.10 56.10 25.94
CA SER A 263 -20.75 55.53 24.64
C SER A 263 -19.23 55.33 24.49
N ASP A 264 -18.41 56.31 24.89
CA ASP A 264 -16.94 56.18 24.86
C ASP A 264 -16.44 55.10 25.83
N ILE A 265 -16.99 55.03 27.05
CA ILE A 265 -16.66 53.97 28.02
C ILE A 265 -17.04 52.60 27.47
N ALA A 266 -18.22 52.45 26.87
CA ALA A 266 -18.65 51.18 26.29
C ALA A 266 -17.82 50.77 25.08
N ALA A 267 -17.46 51.71 24.21
CA ALA A 267 -16.53 51.46 23.11
C ALA A 267 -15.16 51.00 23.62
N ARG A 268 -14.63 51.64 24.67
CA ARG A 268 -13.36 51.24 25.32
C ARG A 268 -13.47 49.88 26.01
N LEU A 269 -14.60 49.56 26.64
CA LEU A 269 -14.84 48.26 27.25
C LEU A 269 -14.97 47.16 26.20
N LEU A 270 -15.66 47.43 25.07
CA LEU A 270 -15.74 46.52 23.94
C LEU A 270 -14.36 46.24 23.37
N GLN A 271 -13.57 47.29 23.17
CA GLN A 271 -12.20 47.16 22.68
C GLN A 271 -11.30 46.42 23.67
N GLY A 272 -11.39 46.74 24.97
CA GLY A 272 -10.67 46.04 26.04
C GLY A 272 -11.09 44.58 26.21
N ALA A 273 -12.36 44.26 25.97
CA ALA A 273 -12.86 42.88 25.95
C ALA A 273 -12.25 42.12 24.77
N VAL A 274 -12.28 42.68 23.56
CA VAL A 274 -11.68 42.07 22.36
C VAL A 274 -10.17 41.90 22.50
N ASP A 275 -9.48 42.88 23.07
CA ASP A 275 -8.05 42.76 23.38
C ASP A 275 -7.80 41.72 24.50
N GLY A 276 -8.71 41.60 25.47
CA GLY A 276 -8.71 40.57 26.50
C GLY A 276 -8.92 39.15 25.95
N LEU A 277 -9.68 39.00 24.85
CA LEU A 277 -9.80 37.73 24.11
C LEU A 277 -8.47 37.27 23.51
N ARG A 278 -7.45 38.14 23.47
CA ARG A 278 -6.10 37.80 23.01
C ARG A 278 -5.21 37.27 24.14
N GLY A 279 -5.67 37.36 25.39
CA GLY A 279 -4.90 37.00 26.58
C GLY A 279 -4.98 35.51 26.91
N ALA A 280 -3.98 35.04 27.68
CA ALA A 280 -3.90 33.66 28.15
C ALA A 280 -5.14 33.20 28.95
N GLN A 281 -5.87 34.12 29.56
CA GLN A 281 -7.09 33.85 30.32
C GLN A 281 -8.26 33.40 29.42
N PHE A 282 -8.45 34.04 28.27
CA PHE A 282 -9.45 33.59 27.31
C PHE A 282 -9.10 32.23 26.73
N GLN A 283 -7.81 32.00 26.43
CA GLN A 283 -7.35 30.71 25.92
C GLN A 283 -7.57 29.57 26.93
N ALA A 284 -7.36 29.82 28.21
CA ALA A 284 -7.67 28.87 29.28
C ALA A 284 -9.18 28.60 29.42
N LEU A 285 -10.03 29.64 29.38
CA LEU A 285 -11.48 29.49 29.42
C LEU A 285 -12.02 28.74 28.20
N ALA A 286 -11.56 29.10 27.00
CA ALA A 286 -11.93 28.44 25.76
C ALA A 286 -11.47 26.98 25.76
N SER A 287 -10.26 26.70 26.25
CA SER A 287 -9.76 25.34 26.39
C SER A 287 -10.61 24.53 27.37
N ASN A 288 -10.96 25.08 28.54
CA ASN A 288 -11.77 24.36 29.53
C ASN A 288 -13.18 24.10 29.04
N LEU A 289 -13.84 25.10 28.44
CA LEU A 289 -15.16 24.93 27.84
C LEU A 289 -15.12 23.90 26.71
N ALA A 290 -14.13 23.97 25.82
CA ALA A 290 -14.00 23.01 24.74
C ALA A 290 -13.62 21.60 25.24
N ASP A 291 -12.89 21.49 26.35
CA ASP A 291 -12.61 20.22 27.02
C ASP A 291 -13.90 19.58 27.53
N GLU A 292 -14.77 20.36 28.17
CA GLU A 292 -16.06 19.97 28.72
C GLU A 292 -17.06 19.59 27.62
N PHE A 293 -17.14 20.39 26.54
CA PHE A 293 -17.93 20.06 25.35
C PHE A 293 -17.44 18.77 24.67
N PHE A 294 -16.13 18.57 24.55
CA PHE A 294 -15.57 17.37 23.94
C PHE A 294 -15.85 16.13 24.80
N GLU A 295 -15.72 16.22 26.12
CA GLU A 295 -16.08 15.09 27.00
C GLU A 295 -17.57 14.76 26.92
N ALA A 296 -18.45 15.77 26.90
CA ALA A 296 -19.89 15.56 26.72
C ALA A 296 -20.22 14.88 25.38
N TRP A 297 -19.56 15.32 24.29
CA TRP A 297 -19.74 14.76 22.95
C TRP A 297 -19.24 13.30 22.84
N VAL A 298 -18.10 12.99 23.46
CA VAL A 298 -17.48 11.64 23.42
C VAL A 298 -18.20 10.62 24.32
N TYR A 299 -18.84 11.04 25.41
CA TYR A 299 -19.42 10.13 26.40
C TYR A 299 -20.94 9.93 26.30
N GLN A 300 -21.69 10.77 25.58
CA GLN A 300 -23.17 10.78 25.69
C GLN A 300 -23.98 10.59 24.40
N ASP A 301 -23.38 10.60 23.21
CA ASP A 301 -24.20 10.70 21.99
C ASP A 301 -23.97 9.54 21.02
N GLU A 302 -24.95 8.64 20.91
CA GLU A 302 -25.05 7.64 19.82
C GLU A 302 -24.97 8.31 18.43
N ASN A 303 -25.40 9.57 18.30
CA ASN A 303 -25.25 10.32 17.04
C ASN A 303 -23.79 10.63 16.67
N THR A 304 -22.87 10.65 17.65
CA THR A 304 -21.45 10.87 17.40
C THR A 304 -20.79 9.65 16.77
N ASP A 305 -21.15 8.46 17.25
CA ASP A 305 -20.67 7.20 16.68
C ASP A 305 -21.18 7.07 15.22
N LEU A 306 -22.46 7.39 14.97
CA LEU A 306 -23.04 7.44 13.62
C LEU A 306 -22.34 8.44 12.68
N ALA A 307 -22.08 9.67 13.13
CA ALA A 307 -21.40 10.68 12.32
C ALA A 307 -19.95 10.29 11.99
N LEU A 308 -19.27 9.61 12.91
CA LEU A 308 -17.92 9.11 12.69
C LEU A 308 -17.92 7.92 11.72
N GLU A 309 -18.90 7.02 11.82
CA GLU A 309 -19.10 5.93 10.87
C GLU A 309 -19.34 6.45 9.45
N GLU A 310 -20.24 7.43 9.28
CA GLU A 310 -20.49 8.09 8.00
C GLU A 310 -19.20 8.69 7.42
N LEU A 311 -18.44 9.43 8.24
CA LEU A 311 -17.16 10.01 7.82
C LEU A 311 -16.15 8.94 7.39
N LEU A 312 -16.07 7.81 8.11
CA LEU A 312 -15.17 6.71 7.76
C LEU A 312 -15.61 6.02 6.46
N VAL A 313 -16.91 5.82 6.27
CA VAL A 313 -17.48 5.27 5.04
C VAL A 313 -17.14 6.17 3.85
N ASP A 314 -17.28 7.49 4.01
CA ASP A 314 -16.95 8.50 2.99
C ASP A 314 -15.46 8.50 2.66
N VAL A 315 -14.58 8.47 3.67
CA VAL A 315 -13.13 8.38 3.46
C VAL A 315 -12.77 7.10 2.70
N ILE A 316 -13.38 5.97 3.03
CA ILE A 316 -13.15 4.72 2.31
C ILE A 316 -13.68 4.80 0.87
N GLU A 317 -14.80 5.48 0.64
CA GLU A 317 -15.35 5.67 -0.70
C GLU A 317 -14.42 6.53 -1.57
N VAL A 318 -13.86 7.61 -1.01
CA VAL A 318 -12.84 8.44 -1.68
C VAL A 318 -11.61 7.60 -2.04
N LEU A 319 -11.10 6.77 -1.12
CA LEU A 319 -9.96 5.90 -1.38
C LEU A 319 -10.25 4.85 -2.46
N LYS A 320 -11.47 4.30 -2.47
CA LYS A 320 -11.94 3.36 -3.49
C LYS A 320 -12.04 4.02 -4.86
N GLN A 321 -12.59 5.23 -4.94
CA GLN A 321 -12.61 6.02 -6.18
C GLN A 321 -11.21 6.30 -6.70
N GLN A 322 -10.26 6.67 -5.85
CA GLN A 322 -8.88 6.91 -6.27
C GLN A 322 -8.20 5.66 -6.86
N VAL A 323 -8.45 4.47 -6.29
CA VAL A 323 -7.95 3.19 -6.85
C VAL A 323 -8.59 2.90 -8.20
N LEU A 324 -9.90 3.15 -8.34
CA LEU A 324 -10.61 2.98 -9.60
C LEU A 324 -10.09 3.96 -10.67
N ASP A 325 -9.89 5.23 -10.34
CA ASP A 325 -9.37 6.25 -11.27
C ASP A 325 -7.94 5.95 -11.71
N ARG A 326 -7.08 5.46 -10.80
CA ARG A 326 -5.74 5.00 -11.13
C ARG A 326 -5.76 3.80 -12.09
N ARG A 327 -6.72 2.89 -11.93
CA ARG A 327 -6.94 1.78 -12.85
C ARG A 327 -7.42 2.28 -14.22
N TRP A 328 -8.41 3.18 -14.26
CA TRP A 328 -8.95 3.76 -15.50
C TRP A 328 -7.93 4.58 -16.29
N SER A 329 -7.19 5.49 -15.63
CA SER A 329 -6.16 6.32 -16.26
C SER A 329 -5.03 5.51 -16.92
N ARG A 330 -4.71 4.33 -16.38
CA ARG A 330 -3.77 3.40 -17.02
C ARG A 330 -4.32 2.67 -18.24
N PHE A 331 -5.62 2.38 -18.26
CA PHE A 331 -6.26 1.74 -19.42
C PHE A 331 -6.45 2.72 -20.59
N VAL A 332 -6.72 4.01 -20.30
CA VAL A 332 -7.02 5.02 -21.32
C VAL A 332 -5.76 5.73 -21.85
N GLY A 333 -4.62 5.65 -21.14
CA GLY A 333 -3.43 6.44 -21.46
C GLY A 333 -3.63 7.93 -21.05
N PRO A 334 -2.54 8.74 -21.00
CA PRO A 334 -2.65 10.12 -20.55
C PRO A 334 -3.65 10.89 -21.42
N THR A 335 -4.56 11.64 -20.78
CA THR A 335 -5.51 12.50 -21.45
C THR A 335 -4.76 13.50 -22.35
N PRO A 336 -5.06 13.58 -23.66
CA PRO A 336 -4.43 14.57 -24.52
C PRO A 336 -4.76 15.98 -23.99
N PRO A 337 -3.80 16.92 -24.02
CA PRO A 337 -4.01 18.26 -23.50
C PRO A 337 -5.16 18.94 -24.27
N PRO A 338 -5.96 19.79 -23.60
CA PRO A 338 -7.06 20.49 -24.23
C PRO A 338 -6.54 21.35 -25.39
N THR A 339 -7.11 21.15 -26.57
CA THR A 339 -6.84 21.98 -27.75
C THR A 339 -7.29 23.41 -27.48
N PRO A 340 -6.45 24.43 -27.72
CA PRO A 340 -6.83 25.82 -27.53
C PRO A 340 -7.99 26.19 -28.47
N PRO A 341 -8.93 27.05 -28.02
CA PRO A 341 -10.01 27.51 -28.88
C PRO A 341 -9.44 28.31 -30.06
N THR A 342 -9.91 27.97 -31.27
CA THR A 342 -9.65 28.67 -32.53
C THR A 342 -10.30 30.03 -32.60
#